data_AF-A0A5C9EBU4-F1
#
_entry.id   AF-A0A5C9EBU4-F1
#
_cell.length_a   1.000
_cell.length_b   1.000
_cell.length_c   1.000
_cell.angle_alpha   90.00
_cell.angle_beta   90.00
_cell.angle_gamma   90.00
#
_symmetry.space_group_name_H-M   'P 1'
#
loop_
_entity.id
_entity.type
_entity.pdbx_description
1 polymer ?
#
loop_
_entity_poly.entity_id
_entity_poly.type
_entity_poly.pdbx_seq_one_letter_code
_entity_poly.pdbx_strand_id
1 'polypeptide(L)' 'MGKNRSSNDDRSDSKNPNNPAHKAAMDNRSNQLNPEHRESKGKKD' A
#
# COMPACT_ATOMS: atom_id res chain seq x y z
N MET A 1 22.24 -13.37 -15.33
CA MET A 1 22.36 -13.41 -13.85
C MET A 1 21.24 -12.54 -13.28
N GLY A 2 20.12 -13.16 -12.91
CA GLY A 2 19.08 -12.45 -12.16
C GLY A 2 19.65 -12.11 -10.80
N LYS A 3 19.62 -10.84 -10.41
CA LYS A 3 19.97 -10.44 -9.04
C LYS A 3 19.05 -11.23 -8.10
N ASN A 4 19.63 -12.11 -7.29
CA ASN A 4 18.90 -12.77 -6.22
C ASN A 4 18.44 -11.67 -5.27
N ARG A 5 17.20 -11.18 -5.46
CA ARG A 5 16.61 -10.21 -4.56
C ARG A 5 16.57 -10.86 -3.19
N SER A 6 17.27 -10.26 -2.25
CA SER A 6 17.20 -10.70 -0.87
C SER A 6 15.84 -10.32 -0.31
N SER A 7 15.40 -11.01 0.74
CA SER A 7 14.20 -10.57 1.48
C SER A 7 14.35 -9.15 2.03
N ASN A 8 15.58 -8.62 2.15
CA ASN A 8 15.80 -7.24 2.55
C ASN A 8 15.53 -6.25 1.41
N ASP A 9 15.83 -6.62 0.16
CA ASP A 9 15.55 -5.78 -1.00
C ASP A 9 14.03 -5.62 -1.19
N ASP A 10 13.27 -6.71 -1.10
CA ASP A 10 11.80 -6.66 -1.24
C ASP A 10 11.13 -5.87 -0.09
N ARG A 11 11.66 -6.00 1.13
CA ARG A 11 11.20 -5.21 2.30
C ARG A 11 11.55 -3.74 2.17
N SER A 12 12.71 -3.43 1.59
CA SER A 12 13.16 -2.06 1.39
C SER A 12 12.32 -1.40 0.31
N ASP A 13 12.08 -2.09 -0.82
CA ASP A 13 11.20 -1.60 -1.89
C ASP A 13 9.77 -1.37 -1.40
N SER A 14 9.19 -2.32 -0.66
CA SER A 14 7.82 -2.22 -0.15
C SER A 14 7.63 -1.14 0.91
N LYS A 15 8.67 -0.81 1.69
CA LYS A 15 8.62 0.24 2.75
C LYS A 15 9.33 1.53 2.36
N ASN A 16 9.78 1.67 1.12
CA ASN A 16 10.42 2.89 0.66
C ASN A 16 9.37 4.00 0.50
N PRO A 17 9.43 5.10 1.26
CA PRO A 17 8.46 6.19 1.16
C PRO A 17 8.46 6.89 -0.21
N ASN A 18 9.55 6.79 -0.97
CA ASN A 18 9.65 7.31 -2.32
C ASN A 18 9.10 6.36 -3.39
N ASN A 19 8.78 5.10 -3.03
CA ASN A 19 8.16 4.16 -3.96
C ASN A 19 6.68 4.53 -4.17
N PRO A 20 6.23 4.76 -5.42
CA PRO A 20 4.82 5.06 -5.72
C PRO A 20 3.86 3.97 -5.22
N ALA A 21 4.27 2.70 -5.21
CA ALA A 21 3.43 1.61 -4.70
C ALA A 21 3.20 1.72 -3.19
N HIS A 22 4.21 2.16 -2.42
CA HIS A 22 4.06 2.40 -0.98
C HIS A 22 3.10 3.55 -0.71
N LYS A 23 3.18 4.64 -1.48
CA LYS A 23 2.25 5.78 -1.37
C LYS A 23 0.81 5.36 -1.67
N ALA A 24 0.58 4.68 -2.79
CA ALA A 24 -0.75 4.18 -3.15
C ALA A 24 -1.32 3.22 -2.10
N ALA A 25 -0.49 2.37 -1.50
CA ALA A 25 -0.92 1.49 -0.41
C ALA A 25 -1.35 2.26 0.85
N MET A 26 -0.65 3.35 1.18
CA MET A 26 -1.02 4.22 2.31
C MET A 26 -2.30 5.02 2.04
N ASP A 27 -2.49 5.52 0.82
CA ASP A 27 -3.71 6.21 0.41
C ASP A 27 -4.91 5.26 0.47
N ASN A 28 -4.76 4.05 -0.08
CA ASN A 28 -5.80 3.01 -0.02
C ASN A 28 -6.15 2.64 1.42
N ARG A 29 -5.15 2.47 2.29
CA ARG A 29 -5.36 2.19 3.72
C ARG A 29 -6.09 3.35 4.41
N SER A 30 -5.70 4.58 4.12
CA SER A 30 -6.34 5.78 4.68
C SER A 30 -7.79 5.88 4.24
N ASN A 31 -8.06 5.62 2.96
CA ASN A 31 -9.42 5.60 2.40
C ASN A 31 -10.29 4.50 3.00
N GLN A 32 -9.73 3.33 3.32
CA GLN A 32 -10.45 2.25 4.00
C GLN A 32 -10.80 2.61 5.45
N LEU A 33 -9.89 3.28 6.16
CA LEU A 33 -10.07 3.66 7.55
C LEU A 33 -10.85 4.97 7.73
N ASN A 34 -11.00 5.76 6.68
CA ASN A 34 -11.78 6.98 6.71
C ASN A 34 -13.28 6.66 6.55
N PRO A 35 -14.11 6.78 7.61
CA PRO A 35 -15.53 6.47 7.55
C PRO A 35 -16.34 7.44 6.65
N GLU A 36 -15.78 8.62 6.33
CA GLU A 36 -16.38 9.57 5.41
C GLU A 36 -16.05 9.25 3.94
N HIS A 37 -15.06 8.38 3.68
CA HIS A 37 -14.72 7.99 2.33
C HIS A 37 -15.83 7.15 1.71
N ARG A 38 -16.33 7.55 0.53
CA ARG A 38 -17.55 7.01 -0.10
C ARG A 38 -17.51 5.48 -0.31
N GLU A 39 -16.33 4.91 -0.48
CA GLU A 39 -16.10 3.47 -0.70
C GLU A 39 -15.85 2.67 0.58
N SER A 40 -15.51 3.30 1.72
CA SER A 40 -15.43 2.62 3.02
C SER A 40 -16.81 2.38 3.62
N LYS A 41 -17.83 3.08 3.11
CA LYS A 41 -19.24 2.74 3.26
C LYS A 41 -19.49 1.49 2.43
N GLY A 42 -18.99 0.35 2.94
CA GLY A 42 -19.34 -0.97 2.46
C GLY A 42 -20.84 -0.99 2.20
N LYS A 43 -21.23 -1.51 1.03
CA LYS A 43 -22.63 -1.64 0.67
C LYS A 43 -23.35 -2.26 1.87
N LYS A 44 -24.24 -1.48 2.49
CA LYS A 44 -25.18 -2.03 3.46
C LYS A 44 -26.15 -2.84 2.61
N ASP A 45 -25.95 -4.14 2.59
CA ASP A 45 -26.99 -5.10 2.19
C ASP A 45 -28.18 -5.00 3.16
#